data_AF-A0AAE1XTY2-F1
#
_entry.id   AF-A0AAE1XTY2-F1
#
_cell.length_a   1.000
_cell.length_b   1.000
_cell.length_c   1.000
_cell.angle_alpha   90.00
_cell.angle_beta   90.00
_cell.angle_gamma   90.00
#
_symmetry.space_group_name_H-M   'P 1'
#
loop_
_entity.id
_entity.type
_entity.pdbx_description
1 polymer ?
#
loop_
_entity_poly.entity_id
_entity_poly.type
_entity_poly.pdbx_seq_one_letter_code
_entity_poly.pdbx_strand_id
1 'polypeptide(L)'
;MQGDEAKILLGFPPNCIPSPAQVKAAYRRKVWETHPDRFPPHQKADAESKFKLISEAYSFFNTGGSRGRIEPTASYSRVVVKTGLPRAHRGQRNIRLASVPFLLIILGALTLGGSTASRAYRRQKEAQPSYNPFLP
;
A
#
# COMPACT_ATOMS: atom_id res chain seq x y z
N MET A 1 -7.29 -17.12 16.19
CA MET A 1 -6.52 -16.27 17.12
C MET A 1 -7.45 -15.64 18.15
N GLN A 2 -7.19 -15.85 19.44
CA GLN A 2 -7.94 -15.25 20.54
C GLN A 2 -7.43 -13.81 20.81
N GLY A 3 -8.29 -12.94 21.33
CA GLY A 3 -7.90 -11.53 21.57
C GLY A 3 -6.74 -11.38 22.56
N ASP A 4 -6.66 -12.25 23.57
CA ASP A 4 -5.58 -12.22 24.56
C ASP A 4 -4.27 -12.74 23.99
N GLU A 5 -4.30 -13.77 23.12
CA GLU A 5 -3.14 -14.22 22.36
C GLU A 5 -2.59 -13.10 21.48
N ALA A 6 -3.47 -12.33 20.82
CA ALA A 6 -3.07 -11.21 19.98
C ALA A 6 -2.42 -10.06 20.75
N LYS A 7 -2.90 -9.79 21.98
CA LYS A 7 -2.26 -8.84 22.89
C LYS A 7 -0.85 -9.32 23.26
N ILE A 8 -0.72 -10.58 23.68
CA ILE A 8 0.56 -11.17 24.10
C ILE A 8 1.58 -11.12 22.95
N LEU A 9 1.17 -11.45 21.72
CA LEU A 9 2.06 -11.44 20.55
C LEU A 9 2.59 -10.05 20.18
N LEU A 10 1.80 -8.99 20.39
CA LEU A 10 2.28 -7.61 20.22
C LEU A 10 3.02 -7.07 21.46
N GLY A 11 3.06 -7.84 22.56
CA GLY A 11 3.73 -7.48 23.80
C GLY A 11 2.88 -6.64 24.76
N PHE A 12 1.57 -6.74 24.67
CA PHE A 12 0.63 -6.15 25.62
C PHE A 12 0.20 -7.18 26.68
N PRO A 13 -0.09 -6.76 27.91
CA PRO A 13 -0.67 -7.64 28.91
C PRO A 13 -2.12 -8.00 28.55
N PRO A 14 -2.60 -9.21 28.91
CA PRO A 14 -3.88 -9.76 28.45
C PRO A 14 -5.09 -8.92 28.93
N ASN A 15 -4.98 -8.28 30.09
CA ASN A 15 -6.03 -7.44 30.67
C ASN A 15 -6.01 -5.97 30.20
N CYS A 16 -5.07 -5.57 29.34
CA CYS A 16 -5.00 -4.19 28.85
C CYS A 16 -5.85 -3.99 27.58
N ILE A 17 -6.37 -2.78 27.43
CA ILE A 17 -7.04 -2.30 26.21
C ILE A 17 -6.08 -1.33 25.51
N PRO A 18 -5.25 -1.82 24.57
CA PRO A 18 -4.28 -0.98 23.89
C PRO A 18 -4.97 -0.01 22.92
N SER A 19 -4.54 1.24 22.92
CA SER A 19 -5.00 2.24 21.94
C SER A 19 -4.52 1.87 20.52
N PRO A 20 -5.27 2.21 19.45
CA PRO A 20 -4.83 1.96 18.07
C PRO A 20 -3.42 2.50 17.75
N ALA A 21 -3.03 3.63 18.36
CA ALA A 21 -1.68 4.19 18.22
C ALA A 21 -0.62 3.29 18.86
N GLN A 22 -0.91 2.74 20.04
CA GLN A 22 -0.02 1.80 20.74
C GLN A 22 0.10 0.49 19.97
N VAL A 23 -1.02 -0.07 19.50
CA VAL A 23 -1.05 -1.28 18.66
C VAL A 23 -0.15 -1.10 17.43
N LYS A 24 -0.29 0.03 16.73
CA LYS A 24 0.53 0.34 15.55
C LYS A 24 2.01 0.50 15.90
N ALA A 25 2.34 1.15 17.01
CA ALA A 25 3.72 1.32 17.45
C ALA A 25 4.37 -0.04 17.82
N ALA A 26 3.65 -0.86 18.59
CA ALA A 26 4.09 -2.20 18.97
C ALA A 26 4.27 -3.11 17.75
N TYR A 27 3.33 -3.09 16.80
CA TYR A 27 3.42 -3.81 15.54
C TYR A 27 4.67 -3.43 14.75
N ARG A 28 4.95 -2.13 14.56
CA ARG A 28 6.14 -1.67 13.82
C ARG A 28 7.43 -2.17 14.46
N ARG A 29 7.52 -2.12 15.80
CA ARG A 29 8.67 -2.65 16.55
C ARG A 29 8.82 -4.16 16.33
N LYS A 30 7.73 -4.92 16.49
CA LYS A 30 7.73 -6.38 16.36
C LYS A 30 8.05 -6.85 14.94
N VAL A 31 7.48 -6.20 13.93
CA VAL A 31 7.82 -6.43 12.52
C VAL A 31 9.30 -6.22 12.26
N TRP A 32 9.88 -5.15 12.80
CA TRP A 32 11.30 -4.91 12.63
C TRP A 32 12.15 -5.96 13.33
N GLU A 33 11.75 -6.42 14.52
CA GLU A 33 12.41 -7.51 15.25
C GLU A 33 12.38 -8.83 14.49
N THR A 34 11.27 -9.16 13.84
CA THR A 34 11.07 -10.47 13.18
C THR A 34 11.20 -10.40 11.66
N HIS A 35 11.73 -9.32 11.09
CA HIS A 35 11.83 -9.19 9.64
C HIS A 35 12.78 -10.25 9.07
N PRO A 36 12.38 -11.08 8.09
CA PRO A 36 13.18 -12.20 7.60
C PRO A 36 14.54 -11.77 7.02
N ASP A 37 14.66 -10.55 6.50
CA ASP A 37 15.93 -10.02 6.00
C ASP A 37 16.98 -9.75 7.09
N ARG A 38 16.59 -9.73 8.37
CA ARG A 38 17.54 -9.58 9.49
C ARG A 38 18.17 -10.90 9.92
N PHE A 39 17.67 -12.03 9.43
CA PHE A 39 18.08 -13.35 9.88
C PHE A 39 18.89 -14.08 8.80
N PRO A 40 19.88 -14.89 9.21
CA PRO A 40 20.59 -15.76 8.29
C PRO A 40 19.65 -16.82 7.68
N PRO A 41 20.00 -17.43 6.52
CA PRO A 41 19.09 -18.30 5.76
C PRO A 41 18.43 -19.42 6.56
N HIS A 42 19.15 -20.02 7.50
CA HIS A 42 18.65 -21.13 8.33
C HIS A 42 17.61 -20.70 9.38
N GLN A 43 17.54 -19.41 9.74
CA GLN A 43 16.55 -18.86 10.69
C GLN A 43 15.43 -18.10 9.98
N LYS A 44 15.47 -17.97 8.65
CA LYS A 44 14.47 -17.22 7.88
C LYS A 44 13.08 -17.82 8.03
N ALA A 45 12.95 -19.14 7.96
CA ALA A 45 11.66 -19.81 8.11
C ALA A 45 10.98 -19.50 9.46
N ASP A 46 11.76 -19.48 10.53
CA ASP A 46 11.27 -19.13 11.87
C ASP A 46 10.89 -17.65 11.98
N ALA A 47 11.69 -16.76 11.38
CA ALA A 47 11.41 -15.34 11.34
C ALA A 47 10.13 -15.04 10.54
N GLU A 48 9.94 -15.70 9.40
CA GLU A 48 8.72 -15.61 8.58
C GLU A 48 7.49 -16.08 9.34
N SER A 49 7.58 -17.22 10.05
CA SER A 49 6.50 -17.73 10.90
C SER A 49 6.11 -16.70 11.96
N LYS A 50 7.09 -16.15 12.69
CA LYS A 50 6.86 -15.10 13.71
C LYS A 50 6.27 -13.82 13.10
N PHE A 51 6.80 -13.37 11.96
CA PHE A 51 6.30 -12.20 11.24
C PHE A 51 4.83 -12.37 10.83
N LYS A 52 4.46 -13.58 10.38
CA LYS A 52 3.09 -13.91 10.00
C LYS A 52 2.15 -13.87 11.21
N LEU A 53 2.56 -14.43 12.36
CA LEU A 53 1.80 -14.37 13.61
C LEU A 53 1.57 -12.92 14.07
N ILE A 54 2.60 -12.07 14.01
CA ILE A 54 2.50 -10.64 14.34
C ILE A 54 1.54 -9.90 13.39
N SER A 55 1.55 -10.26 12.10
CA SER A 55 0.66 -9.67 11.09
C SER A 55 -0.79 -10.07 11.29
N GLU A 56 -1.04 -11.32 11.69
CA GLU A 56 -2.37 -11.81 12.08
C GLU A 56 -2.88 -11.06 13.32
N ALA A 57 -2.02 -10.89 14.34
CA ALA A 57 -2.33 -10.13 15.56
C ALA A 57 -2.76 -8.69 15.25
N TYR A 58 -1.99 -7.99 14.41
CA TYR A 58 -2.33 -6.63 14.02
C TYR A 58 -3.64 -6.55 13.22
N SER A 59 -3.88 -7.53 12.36
CA SER A 59 -5.12 -7.62 11.57
C SER A 59 -6.34 -7.77 12.48
N PHE A 60 -6.25 -8.56 13.55
CA PHE A 60 -7.31 -8.71 14.56
C PHE A 60 -7.71 -7.37 15.19
N PHE A 61 -6.74 -6.52 15.58
CA PHE A 61 -7.05 -5.20 16.12
C PHE A 61 -7.61 -4.23 15.08
N ASN A 62 -7.19 -4.36 13.81
CA ASN A 62 -7.62 -3.48 12.74
C ASN A 62 -9.04 -3.83 12.22
N THR A 63 -9.43 -5.10 12.29
CA THR A 63 -10.81 -5.53 11.97
C THR A 63 -11.77 -5.28 13.14
N GLY A 64 -11.30 -5.41 14.39
CA GLY A 64 -12.08 -5.10 15.60
C GLY A 64 -12.29 -3.60 15.85
N GLY A 65 -11.43 -2.73 15.31
CA GLY A 65 -11.49 -1.27 15.50
C GLY A 65 -12.67 -0.56 14.82
N SER A 66 -13.45 -1.25 13.97
CA SER A 66 -14.63 -0.67 13.29
C SER A 66 -15.97 -1.14 13.85
N ARG A 67 -16.01 -2.09 14.79
CA ARG A 67 -17.27 -2.54 15.41
C ARG A 67 -17.03 -2.82 16.89
N GLY A 68 -17.57 -1.95 17.74
CA GLY A 68 -17.77 -2.28 19.14
C GLY A 68 -18.53 -3.60 19.27
N ARG A 69 -18.15 -4.38 20.29
CA ARG A 69 -18.48 -5.78 20.60
C ARG A 69 -17.56 -6.82 19.98
N ILE A 70 -16.79 -7.41 20.89
CA ILE A 70 -16.32 -8.78 20.81
C ILE A 70 -17.58 -9.67 20.84
N GLU A 71 -17.91 -10.32 19.72
CA GLU A 71 -18.76 -11.50 19.68
C GLU A 71 -17.90 -12.65 19.12
N PRO A 72 -17.83 -13.82 19.79
CA PRO A 72 -17.02 -14.93 19.35
C PRO A 72 -17.83 -15.80 18.38
N THR A 73 -17.70 -15.55 17.08
CA THR A 73 -18.09 -16.57 16.09
C THR A 73 -16.96 -16.81 15.10
N ALA A 74 -16.40 -18.01 15.24
CA ALA A 74 -15.43 -18.61 14.34
C ALA A 74 -15.96 -18.63 12.90
N SER A 75 -15.17 -18.16 11.93
CA SER A 75 -15.44 -18.43 10.52
C SER A 75 -14.22 -18.17 9.62
N TYR A 76 -13.41 -19.23 9.51
CA TYR A 76 -12.66 -19.72 8.34
C TYR A 76 -11.69 -18.81 7.55
N SER A 77 -10.45 -19.30 7.46
CA SER A 77 -9.53 -19.25 6.31
C SER A 77 -9.74 -18.14 5.27
N ARG A 78 -8.99 -17.04 5.39
CA ARG A 78 -8.61 -16.26 4.21
C ARG A 78 -7.23 -16.69 3.75
N VAL A 79 -7.21 -17.63 2.82
CA VAL A 79 -6.12 -17.79 1.86
C VAL A 79 -6.02 -16.46 1.12
N VAL A 80 -5.00 -15.66 1.43
CA VAL A 80 -4.71 -14.44 0.69
C VAL A 80 -4.07 -14.85 -0.62
N VAL A 81 -4.89 -15.05 -1.64
CA VAL A 81 -4.42 -15.00 -3.03
C VAL A 81 -4.05 -13.54 -3.30
N LYS A 82 -2.76 -13.30 -3.59
CA LYS A 82 -2.29 -12.03 -4.14
C LYS A 82 -3.00 -11.78 -5.48
N THR A 83 -3.98 -10.89 -5.52
CA THR A 83 -4.33 -10.10 -6.71
C THR A 83 -5.32 -8.99 -6.34
N GLY A 84 -4.92 -7.74 -6.57
CA GLY A 84 -5.78 -6.55 -6.45
C GLY A 84 -5.21 -5.50 -5.50
N LEU A 85 -4.92 -4.32 -6.07
CA LEU A 85 -4.35 -3.15 -5.38
C LEU A 85 -5.10 -2.78 -4.08
N PRO A 86 -4.41 -2.31 -3.03
CA PRO A 86 -5.09 -1.82 -1.84
C PRO A 86 -5.87 -0.54 -2.17
N ARG A 87 -7.20 -0.65 -2.17
CA ARG A 87 -8.10 0.49 -2.08
C ARG A 87 -7.94 1.08 -0.68
N ALA A 88 -7.26 2.21 -0.60
CA ALA A 88 -6.99 2.91 0.65
C ALA A 88 -8.30 3.24 1.37
N HIS A 89 -8.52 2.64 2.54
CA HIS A 89 -9.50 3.12 3.51
C HIS A 89 -8.97 4.47 4.03
N ARG A 90 -9.41 5.54 3.37
CA ARG A 90 -9.08 6.93 3.69
C ARG A 90 -9.71 7.25 5.04
N GLY A 91 -8.90 7.13 6.09
CA GLY A 91 -9.20 7.67 7.40
C GLY A 91 -9.53 9.15 7.31
N GLN A 92 -10.66 9.50 7.90
CA GLN A 92 -11.18 10.84 8.11
C GLN A 92 -10.11 11.70 8.79
N ARG A 93 -9.40 12.53 8.02
CA ARG A 93 -8.53 13.61 8.51
C ARG A 93 -8.83 14.85 7.68
N ASN A 94 -9.01 15.96 8.37
CA ASN A 94 -9.41 17.26 7.85
C ASN A 94 -8.68 17.62 6.54
N ILE A 95 -9.38 17.57 5.41
CA ILE A 95 -8.86 18.05 4.13
C ILE A 95 -9.05 19.56 4.13
N ARG A 96 -8.09 20.28 4.71
CA ARG A 96 -7.88 21.70 4.41
C ARG A 96 -6.61 21.81 3.57
N LEU A 97 -6.79 22.15 2.30
CA LEU A 97 -5.85 22.91 1.45
C LEU A 97 -4.40 22.37 1.33
N ALA A 98 -4.19 21.14 0.84
CA ALA A 98 -2.83 20.66 0.54
C ALA A 98 -2.71 19.74 -0.68
N SER A 99 -3.50 19.96 -1.74
CA SER A 99 -3.40 19.13 -2.97
C SER A 99 -3.51 19.90 -4.29
N VAL A 100 -3.37 21.23 -4.27
CA VAL A 100 -3.52 22.06 -5.47
C VAL A 100 -2.26 22.15 -6.36
N PRO A 101 -1.01 21.86 -5.95
CA PRO A 101 0.11 22.15 -6.85
C PRO A 101 0.17 21.20 -8.07
N PHE A 102 -0.32 19.96 -7.96
CA PHE A 102 -0.18 18.98 -9.04
C PHE A 102 -1.35 18.95 -10.03
N LEU A 103 -2.56 19.34 -9.63
CA LEU A 103 -3.71 19.38 -10.55
C LEU A 103 -3.56 20.50 -11.59
N LEU A 104 -3.00 21.65 -11.21
CA LEU A 104 -2.74 22.74 -12.14
C LEU A 104 -1.65 22.39 -13.17
N ILE A 105 -0.63 21.62 -12.77
CA ILE A 105 0.45 21.16 -13.67
C ILE A 105 -0.11 20.25 -14.79
N ILE A 106 -1.00 19.31 -14.45
CA ILE A 106 -1.59 18.38 -15.43
C ILE A 106 -2.47 19.14 -16.44
N LEU A 107 -3.27 20.10 -15.98
CA LEU A 107 -4.16 20.88 -16.85
C LEU A 107 -3.39 21.87 -17.75
N GLY A 108 -2.28 22.43 -17.27
CA GLY A 108 -1.42 23.32 -18.07
C GLY A 108 -0.68 22.60 -19.20
N ALA A 109 -0.20 21.38 -18.96
CA ALA A 109 0.51 20.60 -19.98
C ALA A 109 -0.38 20.21 -21.18
N LEU A 110 -1.65 19.87 -20.93
CA LEU A 110 -2.58 19.51 -22.01
C LEU A 110 -2.99 20.70 -22.89
N THR A 111 -3.01 21.92 -22.35
CA THR A 111 -3.52 23.10 -23.08
C THR A 111 -2.42 23.86 -23.83
N LEU A 112 -1.17 23.89 -23.34
CA LEU A 112 -0.08 24.66 -23.97
C LEU A 112 0.96 23.83 -24.76
N GLY A 113 1.03 22.50 -24.58
CA GLY A 113 2.18 21.71 -25.06
C GLY A 113 2.10 21.11 -26.47
N GLY A 114 0.98 21.26 -27.20
CA GLY A 114 0.68 20.40 -28.37
C GLY A 114 1.03 20.92 -29.77
N SER A 115 1.56 22.13 -29.96
CA SER A 115 1.53 22.80 -31.28
C SER A 115 2.88 22.97 -32.01
N THR A 116 4.02 22.73 -31.35
CA THR A 116 5.35 23.00 -31.95
C THR A 116 5.97 21.79 -32.66
N ALA A 117 5.86 20.59 -32.10
CA ALA A 117 6.48 19.38 -32.66
C ALA A 117 5.85 18.95 -34.00
N SER A 118 4.53 19.03 -34.14
CA SER A 118 3.83 18.65 -35.37
C SER A 118 4.13 19.57 -36.55
N ARG A 119 4.48 20.85 -36.29
CA ARG A 119 4.88 21.79 -37.33
C ARG A 119 6.29 21.50 -37.85
N ALA A 120 7.23 21.15 -36.97
CA ALA A 120 8.60 20.82 -37.37
C ALA A 120 8.66 19.56 -38.25
N TYR A 121 7.90 18.51 -37.90
CA TYR A 121 7.82 17.28 -38.70
C TYR A 121 7.22 17.54 -40.10
N ARG A 122 6.16 18.35 -40.20
CA ARG A 122 5.60 18.71 -41.52
C ARG A 122 6.60 19.48 -42.39
N ARG A 123 7.33 20.44 -41.81
CA ARG A 123 8.37 21.17 -42.56
C ARG A 123 9.47 20.26 -43.08
N GLN A 124 9.91 19.27 -42.29
CA GLN A 124 10.90 18.28 -42.76
C GLN A 124 10.33 17.41 -43.89
N LYS A 125 9.08 16.98 -43.78
CA LYS A 125 8.42 16.19 -44.83
C LYS A 125 8.23 16.96 -46.14
N GLU A 126 7.95 18.26 -46.06
CA GLU A 126 7.83 19.14 -47.24
C GLU A 126 9.20 19.43 -47.87
N ALA A 127 10.25 19.61 -47.08
CA ALA A 127 11.60 19.91 -47.58
C ALA A 127 12.30 18.70 -48.23
N GLN A 128 11.96 17.49 -47.79
CA GLN A 128 12.56 16.25 -48.29
C GLN A 128 11.48 15.29 -48.81
N PRO A 129 10.95 15.52 -50.03
CA PRO A 129 10.05 14.55 -50.65
C PRO A 129 10.80 13.24 -50.85
N SER A 130 10.35 12.16 -50.21
CA SER A 130 10.94 10.83 -50.37
C SER A 130 10.65 10.33 -51.78
N TYR A 131 11.67 10.29 -52.64
CA TYR A 131 11.59 9.66 -53.95
C TYR A 131 11.44 8.15 -53.78
N ASN A 132 10.30 7.59 -54.20
CA ASN A 132 10.03 6.17 -54.10
C ASN A 132 10.29 5.50 -55.46
N PRO A 133 11.38 4.72 -55.61
CA PRO A 133 11.75 4.12 -56.89
C PRO A 133 10.89 2.91 -57.30
N PHE A 134 9.89 2.54 -56.49
CA PHE A 134 9.01 1.40 -56.75
C PHE A 134 7.57 1.80 -57.11
N LEU A 135 7.27 3.10 -57.17
CA LEU A 135 6.03 3.60 -57.76
C LEU A 135 6.36 4.02 -59.22
N PRO A 136 5.58 3.57 -60.22
CA PRO A 136 5.82 3.91 -61.63
C PRO A 136 5.64 5.40 -61.93
#